data_AF-A0A4S8KQG4-F1
#
_entry.id   AF-A0A4S8KQG4-F1
#
_cell.length_a   1.000
_cell.length_b   1.000
_cell.length_c   1.000
_cell.angle_alpha   90.00
_cell.angle_beta   90.00
_cell.angle_gamma   90.00
#
_symmetry.space_group_name_H-M   'P 1'
#
loop_
_entity.id
_entity.type
_entity.pdbx_description
1 polymer ?
#
loop_
_entity_poly.entity_id
_entity_poly.type
_entity_poly.pdbx_seq_one_letter_code
_entity_poly.pdbx_strand_id
1 'polypeptide(L)'
;FHEYVLEWTEEFVRIYVDTRLHTLLEYRFDDAPFWNKGKKAGIWGMDGSNTAFRDPSTGQLQGIKDPWGGGGTMRAKWNAPFDQDFYLIMNVAVGGTNGWFPDGQGDKPWLNGAGSQTAMREFADKKDEWYQSWPQGEEMDRRAMVVDWVKMWRHC
;
A
#
# COMPACT_ATOMS: atom_id res chain seq x y z
N PHE A 1 15.63 -15.98 5.22
CA PHE A 1 14.91 -15.64 3.98
C PHE A 1 13.56 -16.34 4.00
N HIS A 2 12.53 -15.68 3.48
CA HIS A 2 11.20 -16.24 3.28
C HIS A 2 10.78 -16.01 1.84
N GLU A 3 9.97 -16.90 1.28
CA GLU A 3 9.37 -16.73 -0.04
C GLU A 3 7.98 -16.11 0.12
N TYR A 4 7.81 -14.88 -0.37
CA TYR A 4 6.51 -14.22 -0.42
C TYR A 4 5.95 -14.35 -1.83
N VAL A 5 4.74 -14.89 -1.96
CA VAL A 5 4.12 -15.11 -3.27
C VAL A 5 2.80 -14.37 -3.36
N LEU A 6 2.64 -13.62 -4.45
CA LEU A 6 1.40 -13.06 -4.93
C LEU A 6 1.01 -13.80 -6.22
N GLU A 7 -0.10 -14.51 -6.18
CA GLU A 7 -0.73 -15.14 -7.35
C GLU A 7 -2.00 -14.37 -7.67
N TRP A 8 -2.15 -13.88 -8.90
CA TRP A 8 -3.39 -13.24 -9.34
C TRP A 8 -3.84 -13.78 -10.69
N THR A 9 -5.15 -13.85 -10.87
CA THR A 9 -5.82 -14.18 -12.13
C THR A 9 -7.01 -13.26 -12.33
N GLU A 10 -7.79 -13.44 -13.39
CA GLU A 10 -9.10 -12.77 -13.53
C GLU A 10 -10.13 -13.24 -12.48
N GLU A 11 -9.85 -14.29 -11.69
CA GLU A 11 -10.82 -14.89 -10.77
C GLU A 11 -10.45 -14.73 -9.29
N PHE A 12 -9.16 -14.55 -8.98
CA PHE A 12 -8.73 -14.44 -7.59
C PHE A 12 -7.37 -13.74 -7.42
N VAL A 13 -7.13 -13.30 -6.18
CA VAL A 13 -5.81 -12.97 -5.65
C VAL A 13 -5.50 -13.89 -4.48
N ARG A 14 -4.31 -14.47 -4.44
CA ARG A 14 -3.82 -15.26 -3.32
C ARG A 14 -2.45 -14.76 -2.88
N ILE A 15 -2.27 -14.66 -1.57
CA ILE A 15 -1.00 -14.35 -0.93
C ILE A 15 -0.66 -15.48 0.04
N TYR A 16 0.58 -15.97 -0.03
CA TYR A 16 1.10 -16.97 0.90
C TYR A 16 2.59 -16.78 1.15
N VAL A 17 3.09 -17.40 2.22
CA VAL A 17 4.50 -17.38 2.62
C VAL A 17 5.03 -18.79 2.71
N ASP A 18 6.18 -19.02 2.07
CA ASP A 18 6.97 -20.27 2.00
C ASP A 18 6.27 -21.48 1.36
N THR A 19 4.97 -21.65 1.57
CA THR A 19 4.17 -22.77 1.06
C THR A 19 2.72 -22.35 0.82
N ARG A 20 2.11 -22.92 -0.22
CA ARG A 20 0.67 -22.75 -0.52
C ARG A 20 -0.26 -23.24 0.60
N LEU A 21 0.24 -24.05 1.54
CA LEU A 21 -0.54 -24.50 2.70
C LEU A 21 -0.69 -23.41 3.77
N HIS A 22 0.17 -22.39 3.77
CA HIS A 22 0.11 -21.26 4.68
C HIS A 22 -0.47 -20.03 3.95
N THR A 23 -1.74 -20.14 3.57
CA THR A 23 -2.46 -19.03 2.93
C THR A 23 -2.66 -17.88 3.92
N LEU A 24 -2.09 -16.71 3.60
CA LEU A 24 -2.34 -15.46 4.33
C LEU A 24 -3.66 -14.84 3.89
N LEU A 25 -3.92 -14.86 2.58
CA LEU A 25 -5.12 -14.32 1.98
C LEU A 25 -5.45 -15.13 0.73
N GLU A 26 -6.69 -15.58 0.61
CA GLU A 26 -7.28 -15.95 -0.67
C GLU A 26 -8.54 -15.12 -0.85
N TYR A 27 -8.57 -14.35 -1.94
CA TYR A 27 -9.68 -13.51 -2.30
C TYR A 27 -10.18 -13.91 -3.67
N ARG A 28 -11.40 -14.42 -3.75
CA ARG A 28 -12.06 -14.72 -5.03
C ARG A 28 -12.90 -13.53 -5.45
N PHE A 29 -12.70 -13.10 -6.69
CA PHE A 29 -13.51 -12.09 -7.33
C PHE A 29 -14.93 -12.62 -7.54
N ASP A 30 -15.92 -11.76 -7.36
CA ASP A 30 -17.33 -12.05 -7.63
C ASP A 30 -17.86 -11.10 -8.70
N ASP A 31 -19.15 -11.22 -9.03
CA ASP A 31 -19.81 -10.39 -10.05
C ASP A 31 -20.05 -8.94 -9.58
N ALA A 32 -19.22 -8.39 -8.69
CA ALA A 32 -19.32 -7.00 -8.23
C ALA A 32 -17.97 -6.27 -8.33
N PRO A 33 -17.94 -5.04 -8.89
CA PRO A 33 -16.74 -4.20 -8.95
C PRO A 33 -15.99 -4.11 -7.62
N PHE A 34 -14.67 -4.22 -7.64
CA PHE A 34 -13.84 -4.05 -6.44
C PHE A 34 -14.10 -2.71 -5.72
N TRP A 35 -14.40 -1.66 -6.49
CA TRP A 35 -14.88 -0.37 -5.99
C TRP A 35 -16.07 -0.49 -5.01
N ASN A 36 -17.08 -1.30 -5.35
CA ASN A 36 -18.26 -1.48 -4.50
C ASN A 36 -17.92 -2.18 -3.18
N LYS A 37 -16.85 -2.98 -3.15
CA LYS A 37 -16.43 -3.70 -1.95
C LYS A 37 -15.78 -2.76 -0.96
N GLY A 38 -14.86 -1.89 -1.39
CA GLY A 38 -14.30 -0.89 -0.48
C GLY A 38 -15.37 0.10 0.01
N LYS A 39 -16.43 0.36 -0.79
CA LYS A 39 -17.61 1.11 -0.30
C LYS A 39 -18.37 0.33 0.77
N LYS A 40 -18.60 -0.97 0.60
CA LYS A 40 -19.24 -1.77 1.66
C LYS A 40 -18.37 -1.85 2.92
N ALA A 41 -17.05 -1.87 2.77
CA ALA A 41 -16.08 -2.01 3.85
C ALA A 41 -15.73 -0.70 4.56
N GLY A 42 -16.30 0.45 4.17
CA GLY A 42 -15.93 1.74 4.80
C GLY A 42 -14.57 2.30 4.38
N ILE A 43 -13.90 1.70 3.40
CA ILE A 43 -12.52 2.05 3.03
C ILE A 43 -12.47 3.34 2.19
N TRP A 44 -13.48 3.55 1.33
CA TRP A 44 -13.52 4.68 0.41
C TRP A 44 -14.21 5.92 0.98
N GLY A 45 -14.38 6.04 2.30
CA GLY A 45 -14.91 7.26 2.90
C GLY A 45 -14.77 7.29 4.41
N MET A 46 -14.20 8.39 4.91
CA MET A 46 -14.01 8.63 6.34
C MET A 46 -15.25 9.20 7.05
N ASP A 47 -16.32 9.51 6.30
CA ASP A 47 -17.53 10.18 6.82
C ASP A 47 -18.71 9.20 7.07
N GLY A 48 -18.59 7.94 6.64
CA GLY A 48 -19.66 6.95 6.70
C GLY A 48 -20.57 6.90 5.46
N SER A 49 -20.56 7.92 4.60
CA SER A 49 -21.28 7.92 3.32
C SER A 49 -20.58 7.19 2.17
N ASN A 50 -19.27 6.92 2.29
CA ASN A 50 -18.43 6.32 1.23
C ASN A 50 -18.43 7.06 -0.12
N THR A 51 -18.79 8.34 -0.11
CA THR A 51 -18.82 9.19 -1.30
C THR A 51 -17.95 10.42 -1.16
N ALA A 52 -17.34 10.65 0.01
CA ALA A 52 -16.41 11.75 0.22
C ALA A 52 -15.36 11.43 1.31
N PHE A 53 -14.18 12.04 1.18
CA PHE A 53 -13.24 12.21 2.29
C PHE A 53 -13.22 13.66 2.74
N ARG A 54 -12.92 13.88 4.02
CA ARG A 54 -12.66 15.22 4.54
C ARG A 54 -11.19 15.54 4.34
N ASP A 55 -10.91 16.53 3.52
CA ASP A 55 -9.56 17.03 3.30
C ASP A 55 -9.03 17.61 4.63
N PRO A 56 -7.95 17.05 5.19
CA PRO A 56 -7.41 17.51 6.47
C PRO A 56 -6.79 18.91 6.40
N SER A 57 -6.46 19.42 5.21
CA SER A 57 -5.87 20.74 5.01
C SER A 57 -6.91 21.85 4.87
N THR A 58 -8.05 21.57 4.24
CA THR A 58 -9.11 22.56 3.98
C THR A 58 -10.37 22.35 4.82
N GLY A 59 -10.52 21.18 5.44
CA GLY A 59 -11.71 20.76 6.17
C GLY A 59 -12.93 20.51 5.27
N GLN A 60 -12.80 20.61 3.95
CA GLN A 60 -13.88 20.41 2.98
C GLN A 60 -14.08 18.93 2.65
N LEU A 61 -15.32 18.56 2.33
CA LEU A 61 -15.64 17.23 1.79
C LEU A 61 -15.28 17.19 0.30
N GLN A 62 -14.39 16.29 -0.07
CA GLN A 62 -14.04 16.01 -1.46
C GLN A 62 -14.72 14.72 -1.90
N GLY A 63 -15.53 14.82 -2.97
CA GLY A 63 -16.23 13.69 -3.54
C GLY A 63 -15.28 12.62 -4.07
N ILE A 64 -15.44 11.39 -3.61
CA ILE A 64 -14.68 10.22 -4.05
C ILE A 64 -15.40 9.61 -5.25
N LYS A 65 -14.81 9.76 -6.43
CA LYS A 65 -15.30 9.16 -7.67
C LYS A 65 -14.54 7.87 -7.94
N ASP A 66 -15.25 6.86 -8.44
CA ASP A 66 -14.66 5.62 -8.93
C ASP A 66 -13.62 5.94 -10.02
N PRO A 67 -12.31 5.76 -9.76
CA PRO A 67 -11.28 6.07 -10.73
C PRO A 67 -11.31 5.09 -11.92
N TRP A 68 -11.95 3.92 -11.74
CA TRP A 68 -12.07 2.88 -12.75
C TRP A 68 -13.43 2.94 -13.48
N GLY A 69 -14.37 3.76 -13.01
CA GLY A 69 -15.70 3.90 -13.60
C GLY A 69 -15.79 4.69 -14.92
N GLY A 70 -14.68 5.27 -15.38
CA GLY A 70 -14.67 6.35 -16.39
C GLY A 70 -14.47 5.98 -17.86
N GLY A 71 -14.10 4.75 -18.23
CA GLY A 71 -13.68 4.44 -19.61
C GLY A 71 -14.12 3.06 -20.10
N GLY A 72 -15.14 3.02 -20.96
CA GLY A 72 -15.30 2.00 -22.02
C GLY A 72 -15.37 0.51 -21.65
N THR A 73 -16.51 -0.11 -21.99
CA THR A 73 -16.82 -1.56 -21.92
C THR A 73 -17.02 -2.15 -20.52
N MET A 74 -17.96 -3.09 -20.41
CA MET A 74 -18.38 -3.69 -19.14
C MET A 74 -17.32 -4.61 -18.50
N ARG A 75 -16.28 -5.03 -19.24
CA ARG A 75 -15.25 -5.94 -18.73
C ARG A 75 -14.20 -5.23 -17.86
N ALA A 76 -13.89 -3.96 -18.14
CA ALA A 76 -13.01 -3.09 -17.34
C ALA A 76 -13.58 -2.71 -15.95
N LYS A 77 -14.66 -3.38 -15.49
CA LYS A 77 -15.45 -2.96 -14.32
C LYS A 77 -15.44 -3.96 -13.17
N TRP A 78 -15.11 -5.23 -13.39
CA TRP A 78 -15.31 -6.24 -12.34
C TRP A 78 -14.14 -6.28 -11.36
N ASN A 79 -12.91 -6.39 -11.86
CA ASN A 79 -11.73 -6.63 -11.02
C ASN A 79 -10.69 -5.51 -11.05
N ALA A 80 -10.98 -4.39 -11.72
CA ALA A 80 -10.11 -3.22 -11.70
C ALA A 80 -9.69 -2.86 -10.27
N PRO A 81 -8.38 -2.61 -10.01
CA PRO A 81 -7.32 -2.46 -11.02
C PRO A 81 -6.68 -3.79 -11.49
N PHE A 82 -7.02 -4.94 -10.91
CA PHE A 82 -6.39 -6.25 -11.16
C PHE A 82 -6.70 -6.88 -12.53
N ASP A 83 -7.16 -6.07 -13.48
CA ASP A 83 -7.55 -6.41 -14.85
C ASP A 83 -6.56 -5.91 -15.91
N GLN A 84 -5.36 -5.50 -15.50
CA GLN A 84 -4.30 -5.01 -16.39
C GLN A 84 -2.90 -5.46 -15.94
N ASP A 85 -1.89 -5.21 -16.77
CA ASP A 85 -0.49 -5.47 -16.43
C ASP A 85 -0.03 -4.52 -15.31
N PHE A 86 0.79 -5.05 -14.39
CA PHE A 86 1.36 -4.28 -13.27
C PHE A 86 2.88 -4.31 -13.28
N TYR A 87 3.46 -3.26 -12.69
CA TYR A 87 4.87 -3.23 -12.33
C TYR A 87 5.05 -3.75 -10.90
N LEU A 88 6.06 -4.59 -10.68
CA LEU A 88 6.55 -4.87 -9.34
C LEU A 88 7.49 -3.75 -8.92
N ILE A 89 7.15 -3.08 -7.82
CA ILE A 89 8.02 -2.12 -7.15
C ILE A 89 8.40 -2.70 -5.79
N MET A 90 9.69 -2.75 -5.50
CA MET A 90 10.22 -3.12 -4.19
C MET A 90 11.07 -1.98 -3.66
N ASN A 91 10.73 -1.44 -2.50
CA ASN A 91 11.47 -0.36 -1.87
C ASN A 91 11.36 -0.39 -0.35
N VAL A 92 12.29 0.31 0.29
CA VAL A 92 12.17 0.76 1.68
C VAL A 92 11.84 2.24 1.62
N ALA A 93 10.68 2.64 2.16
CA ALA A 93 10.18 4.02 2.10
C ALA A 93 10.01 4.61 3.50
N VAL A 94 10.20 5.93 3.59
CA VAL A 94 10.07 6.75 4.80
C VAL A 94 9.32 8.04 4.46
N GLY A 95 8.82 8.76 5.47
CA GLY A 95 8.14 10.05 5.25
C GLY A 95 6.67 9.95 4.84
N GLY A 96 6.00 8.83 5.16
CA GLY A 96 4.55 8.71 4.98
C GLY A 96 3.80 9.70 5.86
N THR A 97 2.92 10.52 5.25
CA THR A 97 2.13 11.57 5.93
C THR A 97 0.63 11.27 5.96
N ASN A 98 0.24 10.07 5.57
CA ASN A 98 -1.18 9.67 5.44
C ASN A 98 -1.81 9.23 6.77
N GLY A 99 -1.13 9.39 7.90
CA GLY A 99 -1.64 8.99 9.22
C GLY A 99 -1.44 7.52 9.58
N TRP A 100 -0.89 6.68 8.69
CA TRP A 100 -0.63 5.26 9.00
C TRP A 100 0.35 5.10 10.17
N PHE A 101 1.41 5.90 10.18
CA PHE A 101 2.32 6.03 11.32
C PHE A 101 1.85 7.21 12.19
N PRO A 102 1.31 6.97 13.41
CA PRO A 102 0.78 8.04 14.25
C PRO A 102 1.85 9.06 14.66
N ASP A 103 1.45 10.32 14.88
CA ASP A 103 2.35 11.33 15.46
C ASP A 103 2.64 11.00 16.93
N GLY A 104 3.86 11.32 17.38
CA GLY A 104 4.29 11.07 18.76
C GLY A 104 4.54 9.60 19.13
N GLN A 105 4.59 8.69 18.15
CA GLN A 105 4.92 7.28 18.37
C GLN A 105 6.21 6.87 17.64
N GLY A 106 6.98 5.98 18.27
CA GLY A 106 8.17 5.34 17.66
C GLY A 106 9.27 6.32 17.27
N ASP A 107 9.42 7.43 18.01
CA ASP A 107 10.40 8.50 17.76
C ASP A 107 10.38 9.02 16.31
N LYS A 108 9.20 9.00 15.68
CA LYS A 108 8.99 9.44 14.30
C LYS A 108 9.43 10.92 14.15
N PRO A 109 10.44 11.23 13.32
CA PRO A 109 11.02 12.57 13.26
C PRO A 109 10.22 13.59 12.43
N TRP A 110 9.11 13.18 11.80
CA TRP A 110 8.25 14.04 11.00
C TRP A 110 6.79 13.99 11.44
N LEU A 111 6.01 15.02 11.08
CA LEU A 111 4.57 15.09 11.38
C LEU A 111 3.70 14.73 10.16
N ASN A 112 2.56 14.08 10.39
CA ASN A 112 1.61 13.78 9.31
C ASN A 112 1.05 15.05 8.63
N GLY A 113 0.89 16.15 9.39
CA GLY A 113 0.33 17.40 8.88
C GLY A 113 1.32 18.30 8.11
N ALA A 114 2.62 17.99 8.09
CA ALA A 114 3.65 18.88 7.56
C ALA A 114 3.76 18.88 6.02
N GLY A 115 3.10 17.93 5.35
CA GLY A 115 3.22 17.68 3.92
C GLY A 115 4.46 16.83 3.55
N SER A 116 4.40 16.14 2.41
CA SER A 116 5.40 15.11 2.05
C SER A 116 6.82 15.66 1.89
N GLN A 117 6.98 16.84 1.28
CA GLN A 117 8.30 17.46 1.10
C GLN A 117 8.95 17.82 2.44
N THR A 118 8.17 18.39 3.37
CA THR A 118 8.63 18.71 4.72
C THR A 118 8.97 17.45 5.50
N ALA A 119 8.12 16.42 5.43
CA ALA A 119 8.35 15.17 6.14
C ALA A 119 9.63 14.44 5.69
N MET A 120 9.89 14.39 4.39
CA MET A 120 11.14 13.82 3.85
C MET A 120 12.36 14.61 4.33
N ARG A 121 12.27 15.94 4.37
CA ARG A 121 13.33 16.81 4.87
C ARG A 121 13.55 16.62 6.37
N GLU A 122 12.50 16.61 7.17
CA GLU A 122 12.59 16.41 8.63
C GLU A 122 13.21 15.05 8.97
N PHE A 123 12.86 14.00 8.23
CA PHE A 123 13.54 12.72 8.32
C PHE A 123 15.04 12.85 8.01
N ALA A 124 15.41 13.49 6.90
CA ALA A 124 16.82 13.66 6.52
C ALA A 124 17.62 14.51 7.53
N ASP A 125 17.04 15.61 8.02
CA ASP A 125 17.67 16.52 8.99
C ASP A 125 17.90 15.83 10.35
N LYS A 126 17.12 14.79 10.67
CA LYS A 126 17.25 13.97 11.88
C LYS A 126 18.18 12.76 11.74
N LYS A 127 19.00 12.72 10.69
CA LYS A 127 19.96 11.62 10.43
C LYS A 127 20.81 11.25 11.62
N ASP A 128 21.34 12.22 12.34
CA ASP A 128 22.25 11.93 13.47
C ASP A 128 21.55 11.21 14.63
N GLU A 129 20.21 11.25 14.69
CA GLU A 129 19.41 10.52 15.69
C GLU A 129 19.07 9.11 15.21
N TRP A 130 18.39 8.97 14.06
CA TRP A 130 17.94 7.65 13.61
C TRP A 130 19.07 6.79 13.03
N TYR A 131 20.14 7.38 12.51
CA TYR A 131 21.24 6.58 11.95
C TYR A 131 21.95 5.77 13.04
N GLN A 132 21.99 6.29 14.27
CA GLN A 132 22.61 5.62 15.41
C GLN A 132 21.78 4.43 15.92
N SER A 133 20.46 4.44 15.70
CA SER A 133 19.58 3.33 16.10
C SER A 133 19.63 2.14 15.13
N TRP A 134 20.19 2.33 13.93
CA TRP A 134 20.34 1.27 12.95
C TRP A 134 21.53 0.37 13.29
N PRO A 135 21.49 -0.93 12.91
CA PRO A 135 22.62 -1.85 13.07
C PRO A 135 23.95 -1.25 12.56
N GLN A 136 25.00 -1.38 13.39
CA GLN A 136 26.34 -0.86 13.13
C GLN A 136 27.38 -2.01 13.10
N GLY A 137 28.59 -1.71 12.61
CA GLY A 137 29.70 -2.66 12.63
C GLY A 137 29.41 -3.91 11.80
N GLU A 138 29.66 -5.09 12.38
CA GLU A 138 29.47 -6.39 11.72
C GLU A 138 28.00 -6.69 11.37
N GLU A 139 27.04 -5.97 11.97
CA GLU A 139 25.61 -6.13 11.69
C GLU A 139 25.08 -5.17 10.62
N MET A 140 25.93 -4.40 9.94
CA MET A 140 25.50 -3.40 8.96
C MET A 140 24.58 -3.95 7.87
N ASP A 141 24.71 -5.22 7.48
CA ASP A 141 23.87 -5.85 6.46
C ASP A 141 22.41 -6.00 6.91
N ARG A 142 22.13 -5.96 8.22
CA ARG A 142 20.77 -6.08 8.77
C ARG A 142 19.88 -4.86 8.53
N ARG A 143 20.42 -3.72 8.07
CA ARG A 143 19.64 -2.52 7.75
C ARG A 143 19.15 -2.47 6.31
N ALA A 144 19.60 -3.38 5.45
CA ALA A 144 19.22 -3.43 4.05
C ALA A 144 17.97 -4.31 3.83
N MET A 145 17.15 -3.95 2.83
CA MET A 145 16.24 -4.92 2.23
C MET A 145 17.07 -5.86 1.36
N VAL A 146 17.23 -7.11 1.81
CA VAL A 146 18.02 -8.13 1.11
C VAL A 146 17.09 -9.05 0.32
N VAL A 147 17.28 -9.12 -1.00
CA VAL A 147 16.52 -9.96 -1.91
C VAL A 147 17.47 -10.97 -2.56
N ASP A 148 17.19 -12.26 -2.38
CA ASP A 148 17.97 -13.34 -3.00
C ASP A 148 17.60 -13.48 -4.49
N TRP A 149 16.30 -13.58 -4.79
CA TRP A 149 15.82 -13.66 -6.17
C TRP A 149 14.39 -13.12 -6.32
N VAL A 150 14.03 -12.81 -7.55
CA VAL A 150 12.65 -12.51 -7.99
C VAL A 150 12.33 -13.40 -9.18
N LYS A 151 11.15 -14.01 -9.18
CA LYS A 151 10.65 -14.79 -10.31
C LYS A 151 9.25 -14.31 -10.67
N MET A 152 8.97 -14.24 -11.96
CA MET A 152 7.69 -13.81 -12.51
C MET A 152 7.26 -14.79 -13.59
N TRP A 153 5.99 -15.17 -13.55
CA TRP A 153 5.38 -16.07 -14.52
C TRP A 153 4.05 -15.48 -14.96
N ARG A 154 3.63 -15.81 -16.19
CA ARG A 154 2.31 -15.48 -16.72
C ARG A 154 1.67 -16.77 -17.21
N HIS A 155 0.38 -16.94 -16.96
CA HIS A 155 -0.38 -18.04 -17.54
C HIS A 155 -0.40 -17.88 -19.07
N CYS A 156 -0.15 -18.97 -19.79
CA CYS A 156 -0.27 -19.02 -21.25
C CYS A 156 -1.69 -19.39 -21.68
#